data_AF-A0A3B9X8L7-F1
#
_entry.id   AF-A0A3B9X8L7-F1
#
_cell.length_a   1.000
_cell.length_b   1.000
_cell.length_c   1.000
_cell.angle_alpha   90.00
_cell.angle_beta   90.00
_cell.angle_gamma   90.00
#
_symmetry.space_group_name_H-M   'P 1'
#
loop_
_entity.id
_entity.type
_entity.pdbx_description
1 polymer ?
#
loop_
_entity_poly.entity_id
_entity_poly.type
_entity_poly.pdbx_seq_one_letter_code
_entity_poly.pdbx_strand_id
1 'polypeptide(L)'
;MGSLNSGQAQALADYVRRGGSVLFAPADRVQAESFNALFADIAPALIQQQGLSRDDYLVIADFDRRHPILRPLGNEWSARFENHWSIAPVEGADVLMQFDSAEPALVERAVGSGRTLIFASSLDLEWNNLALQGLFLPFVHETLRHLAQAENIKRDFEVGTSFTLGGNAPAGTDISATDVNGKPLEFVGDGYSITARQPGFIKATINGNPLNYSINVLAGESNLAKKPVSNLYYRIINPDTSPVQSKQVQTEQLVAELERPQRIWWWVLCLAAILILAEAVIANRTYR
;
A
#
# COMPACT_ATOMS: atom_id res chain seq x y z
N MET A 1 -1.99 26.63 22.39
CA MET A 1 -0.72 25.99 21.97
C MET A 1 -1.04 25.16 20.74
N GLY A 2 -0.38 25.42 19.61
CA GLY A 2 -0.51 24.57 18.42
C GLY A 2 -0.84 25.25 17.10
N SER A 3 -0.46 26.52 16.88
CA SER A 3 -0.45 27.08 15.51
C SER A 3 0.95 26.93 14.91
N LEU A 4 1.02 26.40 13.70
CA LEU A 4 2.25 26.45 12.90
C LEU A 4 2.43 27.89 12.42
N ASN A 5 3.62 28.46 12.60
CA ASN A 5 3.94 29.76 12.02
C ASN A 5 4.28 29.61 10.52
N SER A 6 4.33 30.73 9.80
CA SER A 6 4.61 30.74 8.36
C SER A 6 5.95 30.10 7.99
N GLY A 7 6.98 30.25 8.83
CA GLY A 7 8.29 29.62 8.63
C GLY A 7 8.23 28.09 8.72
N GLN A 8 7.46 27.55 9.66
CA GLN A 8 7.24 26.11 9.79
C GLN A 8 6.40 25.55 8.64
N ALA A 9 5.36 26.28 8.21
CA ALA A 9 4.56 25.92 7.05
C ALA A 9 5.41 25.88 5.76
N GLN A 10 6.29 26.87 5.57
CA GLN A 10 7.24 26.90 4.45
C GLN A 10 8.24 25.74 4.52
N ALA A 11 8.79 25.45 5.70
CA ALA A 11 9.69 24.32 5.87
C ALA A 11 9.02 22.97 5.53
N LEU A 12 7.73 22.83 5.86
CA LEU A 12 6.92 21.67 5.48
C LEU A 12 6.70 21.62 3.96
N ALA A 13 6.41 22.76 3.33
CA ALA A 13 6.27 22.84 1.89
C ALA A 13 7.56 22.43 1.15
N ASP A 14 8.71 22.91 1.63
CA ASP A 14 10.01 22.56 1.07
C ASP A 14 10.41 21.11 1.35
N TYR A 15 9.95 20.52 2.46
CA TYR A 15 10.09 19.09 2.72
C TYR A 15 9.31 18.26 1.70
N VAL A 16 8.04 18.60 1.45
CA VAL A 16 7.21 17.90 0.46
C VAL A 16 7.80 18.02 -0.94
N ARG A 17 8.17 19.23 -1.38
CA ARG A 17 8.76 19.45 -2.71
C ARG A 17 10.00 18.59 -2.96
N ARG A 18 10.79 18.31 -1.92
CA ARG A 18 12.01 17.48 -1.97
C ARG A 18 11.75 15.97 -1.92
N GLY A 19 10.49 15.52 -1.95
CA GLY A 19 10.13 14.10 -1.92
C GLY A 19 9.54 13.62 -0.60
N GLY A 20 9.33 14.53 0.36
CA GLY A 20 8.59 14.23 1.58
C GLY A 20 7.09 14.09 1.31
N SER A 21 6.39 13.47 2.26
CA SER A 21 4.94 13.28 2.16
C SER A 21 4.24 13.77 3.42
N VAL A 22 3.02 14.30 3.27
CA VAL A 22 2.24 14.84 4.40
C VAL A 22 0.80 14.36 4.32
N LEU A 23 0.27 13.91 5.47
CA LEU A 23 -1.16 13.67 5.68
C LEU A 23 -1.75 14.79 6.53
N PHE A 24 -2.79 15.43 6.03
CA PHE A 24 -3.64 16.36 6.75
C PHE A 24 -4.92 15.64 7.19
N ALA A 25 -5.22 15.65 8.49
CA ALA A 25 -6.47 15.16 9.06
C ALA A 25 -7.08 16.26 9.96
N PRO A 26 -7.65 17.31 9.36
CA PRO A 26 -8.23 18.42 10.11
C PRO A 26 -9.43 17.97 10.96
N ALA A 27 -9.49 18.48 12.20
CA ALA A 27 -10.57 18.28 13.16
C ALA A 27 -11.13 19.64 13.63
N ASP A 28 -11.74 19.68 14.81
CA ASP A 28 -12.44 20.83 15.41
C ASP A 28 -11.58 22.09 15.62
N ARG A 29 -10.28 21.93 15.84
CA ARG A 29 -9.35 23.05 16.11
C ARG A 29 -8.78 23.72 14.87
N VAL A 30 -9.07 23.20 13.67
CA VAL A 30 -8.57 23.77 12.42
C VAL A 30 -9.43 24.97 11.99
N GLN A 31 -8.77 26.08 11.65
CA GLN A 31 -9.43 27.24 11.03
C GLN A 31 -9.19 27.20 9.53
N ALA A 32 -10.26 27.13 8.74
CA ALA A 32 -10.21 26.92 7.29
C ALA A 32 -9.37 27.99 6.58
N GLU A 33 -9.57 29.27 6.89
CA GLU A 33 -8.87 30.39 6.27
C GLU A 33 -7.36 30.33 6.58
N SER A 34 -7.01 30.04 7.84
CA SER A 34 -5.61 29.93 8.26
C SER A 34 -4.92 28.73 7.61
N PHE A 35 -5.60 27.59 7.52
CA PHE A 35 -5.09 26.39 6.86
C PHE A 35 -4.84 26.64 5.37
N ASN A 36 -5.84 27.18 4.68
CA ASN A 36 -5.76 27.47 3.25
C ASN A 36 -4.67 28.50 2.95
N ALA A 37 -4.47 29.50 3.81
CA ALA A 37 -3.40 30.50 3.64
C ALA A 37 -2.00 29.91 3.90
N LEU A 38 -1.83 29.10 4.96
CA LEU A 38 -0.53 28.54 5.34
C LEU A 38 -0.06 27.43 4.39
N PHE A 39 -0.98 26.63 3.86
CA PHE A 39 -0.66 25.45 3.06
C PHE A 39 -1.12 25.55 1.60
N ALA A 40 -1.44 26.76 1.11
CA ALA A 40 -1.89 26.99 -0.27
C ALA A 40 -1.06 26.23 -1.33
N ASP A 41 0.26 26.23 -1.13
CA ASP A 41 1.23 25.61 -2.04
C ASP A 41 1.20 24.09 -2.06
N ILE A 42 0.71 23.44 -1.01
CA ILE A 42 0.84 21.97 -0.84
C ILE A 42 -0.48 21.26 -0.51
N ALA A 43 -1.52 21.97 -0.13
CA ALA A 43 -2.80 21.38 0.25
C ALA A 43 -3.48 20.73 -0.98
N PRO A 44 -3.88 19.45 -0.91
CA PRO A 44 -4.52 18.77 -2.03
C PRO A 44 -5.96 19.24 -2.27
N ALA A 45 -6.58 19.85 -1.26
CA ALA A 45 -7.90 20.46 -1.35
C ALA A 45 -7.98 21.70 -0.46
N LEU A 46 -8.89 22.62 -0.79
CA LEU A 46 -9.25 23.76 0.05
C LEU A 46 -10.32 23.35 1.06
N ILE A 47 -10.12 23.69 2.33
CA ILE A 47 -11.15 23.54 3.36
C ILE A 47 -12.16 24.67 3.21
N GLN A 48 -13.45 24.36 3.06
CA GLN A 48 -14.49 25.37 2.89
C GLN A 48 -15.22 25.63 4.21
N GLN A 49 -16.13 24.74 4.58
CA GLN A 49 -16.96 24.86 5.78
C GLN A 49 -17.03 23.49 6.46
N GLN A 50 -17.27 23.50 7.77
CA GLN A 50 -17.54 22.27 8.48
C GLN A 50 -18.90 21.74 7.99
N GLY A 51 -18.88 20.56 7.38
CA GLY A 51 -20.07 19.84 7.00
C GLY A 51 -20.77 19.36 8.26
N LEU A 52 -22.01 19.78 8.45
CA LEU A 52 -22.93 19.12 9.35
C LEU A 52 -23.69 18.11 8.52
N SER A 53 -23.60 16.83 8.89
CA SER A 53 -24.37 15.79 8.23
C SER A 53 -25.87 16.14 8.38
N ARG A 54 -26.60 16.26 7.26
CA ARG A 54 -28.05 16.53 7.28
C ARG A 54 -28.84 15.32 7.79
N ASP A 55 -28.30 14.14 7.53
CA ASP A 55 -28.66 12.86 8.15
C ASP A 55 -27.76 12.64 9.37
N ASP A 56 -28.12 11.77 10.32
CA ASP A 56 -27.37 11.60 11.58
C ASP A 56 -25.87 11.27 11.38
N TYR A 57 -25.48 10.75 10.22
CA TYR A 57 -24.09 10.49 9.83
C TYR A 57 -23.95 10.26 8.31
N LEU A 58 -22.74 10.41 7.78
CA LEU A 58 -22.33 9.99 6.44
C LEU A 58 -21.58 8.66 6.47
N VAL A 59 -21.55 7.97 5.33
CA VAL A 59 -20.71 6.77 5.11
C VAL A 59 -19.87 6.92 3.85
N ILE A 60 -18.84 6.10 3.68
CA ILE A 60 -18.07 6.04 2.43
C ILE A 60 -18.88 5.26 1.40
N ALA A 61 -19.23 5.92 0.29
CA ALA A 61 -20.01 5.30 -0.79
C ALA A 61 -19.16 4.91 -2.00
N ASP A 62 -18.12 5.68 -2.30
CA ASP A 62 -17.25 5.43 -3.46
C ASP A 62 -15.77 5.62 -3.10
N PHE A 63 -14.91 4.82 -3.72
CA PHE A 63 -13.47 4.87 -3.52
C PHE A 63 -12.69 4.18 -4.65
N ASP A 64 -11.50 4.69 -4.97
CA ASP A 64 -10.65 4.12 -6.03
C ASP A 64 -9.98 2.81 -5.58
N ARG A 65 -10.60 1.69 -5.92
CA ARG A 65 -10.11 0.32 -5.62
C ARG A 65 -8.75 -0.01 -6.22
N ARG A 66 -8.28 0.74 -7.22
CA ARG A 66 -6.98 0.51 -7.86
C ARG A 66 -5.86 1.22 -7.12
N HIS A 67 -6.20 2.21 -6.29
CA HIS A 67 -5.23 3.03 -5.57
C HIS A 67 -4.44 2.17 -4.55
N PRO A 68 -3.11 2.31 -4.42
CA PRO A 68 -2.30 1.48 -3.52
C PRO A 68 -2.76 1.45 -2.06
N ILE A 69 -3.29 2.58 -1.55
CA ILE A 69 -3.85 2.68 -0.19
C ILE A 69 -5.09 1.78 -0.02
N LEU A 70 -5.94 1.73 -1.05
CA LEU A 70 -7.30 1.18 -0.96
C LEU A 70 -7.40 -0.25 -1.51
N ARG A 71 -6.55 -0.60 -2.49
CA ARG A 71 -6.49 -1.92 -3.11
C ARG A 71 -6.36 -3.09 -2.12
N PRO A 72 -5.55 -3.04 -1.04
CA PRO A 72 -5.45 -4.13 -0.09
C PRO A 72 -6.60 -4.14 0.94
N LEU A 73 -7.45 -3.11 0.96
CA LEU A 73 -8.55 -2.99 1.90
C LEU A 73 -9.79 -3.74 1.39
N GLY A 74 -10.64 -4.17 2.32
CA GLY A 74 -11.92 -4.78 1.99
C GLY A 74 -12.88 -3.80 1.31
N ASN A 75 -13.99 -4.33 0.78
CA ASN A 75 -14.99 -3.51 0.08
C ASN A 75 -16.02 -2.86 1.02
N GLU A 76 -16.02 -3.20 2.31
CA GLU A 76 -17.09 -2.83 3.25
C GLU A 76 -16.64 -1.72 4.19
N TRP A 77 -17.01 -0.48 3.89
CA TRP A 77 -16.79 0.66 4.78
C TRP A 77 -18.05 0.93 5.61
N SER A 78 -18.05 0.48 6.86
CA SER A 78 -19.15 0.67 7.83
C SER A 78 -18.95 1.87 8.76
N ALA A 79 -17.87 2.63 8.58
CA ALA A 79 -17.58 3.81 9.39
C ALA A 79 -18.65 4.88 9.18
N ARG A 80 -19.10 5.47 10.29
CA ARG A 80 -20.07 6.55 10.35
C ARG A 80 -19.34 7.83 10.69
N PHE A 81 -19.56 8.87 9.90
CA PHE A 81 -18.95 10.17 10.03
C PHE A 81 -20.04 11.18 10.40
N GLU A 82 -20.03 11.61 11.66
CA GLU A 82 -20.98 12.58 12.19
C GLU A 82 -20.55 14.01 11.84
N ASN A 83 -19.24 14.23 11.71
CA ASN A 83 -18.66 15.50 11.31
C ASN A 83 -17.56 15.31 10.25
N HIS A 84 -17.49 16.25 9.31
CA HIS A 84 -16.44 16.34 8.30
C HIS A 84 -16.24 17.79 7.87
N TRP A 85 -15.16 18.04 7.14
CA TRP A 85 -14.95 19.28 6.41
C TRP A 85 -15.42 19.10 4.96
N SER A 86 -16.24 20.03 4.46
CA SER A 86 -16.43 20.17 3.02
C SER A 86 -15.12 20.64 2.40
N ILE A 87 -14.54 19.82 1.53
CA ILE A 87 -13.27 20.10 0.87
C ILE A 87 -13.44 20.19 -0.64
N ALA A 88 -12.77 21.16 -1.26
CA ALA A 88 -12.74 21.33 -2.71
C ALA A 88 -11.35 20.95 -3.26
N PRO A 89 -11.22 19.82 -3.97
CA PRO A 89 -9.96 19.41 -4.58
C PRO A 89 -9.41 20.51 -5.49
N VAL A 90 -8.10 20.74 -5.41
CA VAL A 90 -7.45 21.68 -6.34
C VAL A 90 -7.17 21.00 -7.69
N GLU A 91 -6.74 21.78 -8.69
CA GLU A 91 -6.33 21.22 -9.98
C GLU A 91 -5.17 20.22 -9.82
N GLY A 92 -5.28 19.07 -10.50
CA GLY A 92 -4.29 17.99 -10.44
C GLY A 92 -4.32 17.15 -9.16
N ALA A 93 -5.34 17.32 -8.32
CA ALA A 93 -5.60 16.44 -7.18
C ALA A 93 -6.57 15.30 -7.56
N ASP A 94 -6.30 14.11 -7.03
CA ASP A 94 -7.08 12.90 -7.24
C ASP A 94 -7.99 12.64 -6.03
N VAL A 95 -9.29 12.49 -6.26
CA VAL A 95 -10.26 12.10 -5.22
C VAL A 95 -10.23 10.59 -5.07
N LEU A 96 -9.76 10.11 -3.93
CA LEU A 96 -9.59 8.69 -3.64
C LEU A 96 -10.81 8.06 -2.96
N MET A 97 -11.54 8.84 -2.17
CA MET A 97 -12.75 8.39 -1.46
C MET A 97 -13.80 9.51 -1.47
N GLN A 98 -15.07 9.14 -1.52
CA GLN A 98 -16.22 10.04 -1.44
C GLN A 98 -17.24 9.53 -0.41
N PHE A 99 -17.88 10.46 0.27
CA PHE A 99 -19.05 10.18 1.08
C PHE A 99 -20.26 9.84 0.20
N ASP A 100 -21.31 9.30 0.81
CA ASP A 100 -22.62 9.09 0.20
C ASP A 100 -23.31 10.40 -0.24
N SER A 101 -22.90 11.55 0.29
CA SER A 101 -23.28 12.87 -0.23
C SER A 101 -22.56 13.29 -1.52
N ALA A 102 -21.67 12.44 -2.05
CA ALA A 102 -20.72 12.72 -3.14
C ALA A 102 -19.65 13.78 -2.83
N GLU A 103 -19.54 14.22 -1.57
CA GLU A 103 -18.44 15.06 -1.13
C GLU A 103 -17.13 14.25 -1.01
N PRO A 104 -15.97 14.81 -1.38
CA PRO A 104 -14.69 14.13 -1.23
C PRO A 104 -14.35 13.86 0.24
N ALA A 105 -14.02 12.61 0.55
CA ALA A 105 -13.59 12.18 1.88
C ALA A 105 -12.07 12.06 1.99
N LEU A 106 -11.39 11.64 0.91
CA LEU A 106 -9.93 11.50 0.87
C LEU A 106 -9.41 12.01 -0.48
N VAL A 107 -8.46 12.94 -0.46
CA VAL A 107 -7.90 13.56 -1.68
C VAL A 107 -6.38 13.53 -1.63
N GLU A 108 -5.75 13.12 -2.72
CA GLU A 108 -4.30 13.12 -2.92
C GLU A 108 -3.87 14.19 -3.93
N ARG A 109 -2.68 14.75 -3.77
CA ARG A 109 -2.02 15.57 -4.80
C ARG A 109 -0.51 15.32 -4.81
N ALA A 110 0.06 15.16 -6.00
CA ALA A 110 1.51 15.20 -6.17
C ALA A 110 2.02 16.65 -6.07
N VAL A 111 3.13 16.86 -5.35
CA VAL A 111 3.74 18.18 -5.16
C VAL A 111 5.25 18.08 -5.26
N GLY A 112 5.81 18.55 -6.39
CA GLY A 112 7.23 18.37 -6.69
C GLY A 112 7.57 16.88 -6.80
N SER A 113 8.53 16.39 -6.02
CA SER A 113 8.85 14.96 -5.92
C SER A 113 8.08 14.23 -4.81
N GLY A 114 7.27 14.94 -4.02
CA GLY A 114 6.51 14.40 -2.90
C GLY A 114 5.03 14.34 -3.17
N ARG A 115 4.25 14.05 -2.12
CA ARG A 115 2.79 13.92 -2.19
C ARG A 115 2.12 14.42 -0.92
N THR A 116 0.91 14.93 -1.07
CA THR A 116 0.08 15.35 0.06
C THR A 116 -1.27 14.67 -0.01
N LEU A 117 -1.79 14.34 1.17
CA LEU A 117 -3.09 13.71 1.35
C LEU A 117 -3.90 14.54 2.34
N ILE A 118 -5.19 14.69 2.10
CA ILE A 118 -6.12 15.23 3.09
C ILE A 118 -7.28 14.27 3.29
N PHE A 119 -7.58 13.99 4.56
CA PHE A 119 -8.77 13.27 4.97
C PHE A 119 -9.77 14.27 5.55
N ALA A 120 -11.00 14.27 5.06
CA ALA A 120 -12.02 15.27 5.39
C ALA A 120 -12.54 15.17 6.84
N SER A 121 -12.20 14.13 7.59
CA SER A 121 -12.61 13.94 8.99
C SER A 121 -11.40 13.73 9.91
N SER A 122 -11.64 13.59 11.21
CA SER A 122 -10.59 13.30 12.19
C SER A 122 -10.15 11.83 12.14
N LEU A 123 -8.97 11.54 12.70
CA LEU A 123 -8.47 10.17 12.93
C LEU A 123 -8.66 9.73 14.39
N ASP A 124 -9.63 10.32 15.07
CA ASP A 124 -10.03 10.02 16.44
C ASP A 124 -11.54 9.69 16.50
N LEU A 125 -12.07 9.59 17.72
CA LEU A 125 -13.48 9.24 17.96
C LEU A 125 -14.40 10.45 18.09
N GLU A 126 -13.89 11.68 17.93
CA GLU A 126 -14.70 12.88 18.15
C GLU A 126 -15.67 13.15 16.98
N TRP A 127 -15.26 12.82 15.75
CA TRP A 127 -16.05 13.13 14.54
C TRP A 127 -16.64 11.90 13.86
N ASN A 128 -16.13 10.72 14.18
CA ASN A 128 -16.52 9.48 13.52
C ASN A 128 -16.17 8.27 14.39
N ASN A 129 -16.66 7.09 13.98
CA ASN A 129 -16.34 5.83 14.63
C ASN A 129 -15.34 4.98 13.83
N LEU A 130 -14.58 5.57 12.89
CA LEU A 130 -13.65 4.86 12.01
C LEU A 130 -12.64 4.07 12.85
N ALA A 131 -12.07 4.68 13.90
CA ALA A 131 -11.09 4.05 14.78
C ALA A 131 -11.62 2.82 15.55
N LEU A 132 -12.94 2.60 15.59
CA LEU A 132 -13.56 1.38 16.15
C LEU A 132 -13.76 0.28 15.10
N GLN A 133 -13.58 0.58 13.82
CA GLN A 133 -13.76 -0.39 12.73
C GLN A 133 -12.50 -1.23 12.53
N GLY A 134 -12.69 -2.49 12.12
CA GLY A 134 -11.58 -3.39 11.79
C GLY A 134 -10.68 -2.91 10.65
N LEU A 135 -11.18 -2.01 9.79
CA LEU A 135 -10.44 -1.43 8.67
C LEU A 135 -9.54 -0.25 9.04
N PHE A 136 -9.66 0.33 10.24
CA PHE A 136 -8.88 1.51 10.61
C PHE A 136 -7.37 1.26 10.58
N LEU A 137 -6.92 0.20 11.25
CA LEU A 137 -5.49 -0.09 11.33
C LEU A 137 -4.89 -0.43 9.96
N PRO A 138 -5.51 -1.31 9.13
CA PRO A 138 -5.10 -1.48 7.74
C PRO A 138 -5.08 -0.17 6.95
N PHE A 139 -6.11 0.66 7.04
CA PHE A 139 -6.18 1.93 6.32
C PHE A 139 -5.05 2.89 6.70
N VAL A 140 -4.80 3.09 8.00
CA VAL A 140 -3.71 3.94 8.49
C VAL A 140 -2.36 3.37 8.07
N HIS A 141 -2.16 2.06 8.21
CA HIS A 141 -0.92 1.40 7.81
C HIS A 141 -0.64 1.59 6.31
N GLU A 142 -1.63 1.37 5.47
CA GLU A 142 -1.52 1.48 4.02
C GLU A 142 -1.33 2.93 3.56
N THR A 143 -2.03 3.87 4.20
CA THR A 143 -1.82 5.31 4.00
C THR A 143 -0.40 5.70 4.34
N LEU A 144 0.11 5.33 5.53
CA LEU A 144 1.47 5.64 5.94
C LEU A 144 2.50 4.94 5.04
N ARG A 145 2.24 3.71 4.63
CA ARG A 145 3.11 2.97 3.70
C ARG A 145 3.20 3.67 2.36
N HIS A 146 2.07 4.12 1.81
CA HIS A 146 2.01 4.88 0.56
C HIS A 146 2.74 6.22 0.67
N LEU A 147 2.56 6.94 1.78
CA LEU A 147 3.25 8.21 2.02
C LEU A 147 4.75 8.05 2.30
N ALA A 148 5.16 6.98 2.98
CA ALA A 148 6.56 6.68 3.27
C ALA A 148 7.31 6.11 2.05
N GLN A 149 6.59 5.49 1.11
CA GLN A 149 7.11 5.16 -0.20
C GLN A 149 7.24 6.45 -1.01
N ALA A 150 8.32 7.19 -0.78
CA ALA A 150 8.88 8.05 -1.83
C ALA A 150 8.93 7.19 -3.08
N GLU A 151 8.25 7.62 -4.14
CA GLU A 151 7.96 6.84 -5.35
C GLU A 151 9.24 6.11 -5.76
N ASN A 152 9.35 4.86 -5.30
CA ASN A 152 10.59 4.14 -5.39
C ASN A 152 10.51 3.57 -6.79
N ILE A 153 10.85 4.41 -7.77
CA ILE A 153 10.97 4.02 -9.18
C ILE A 153 11.65 2.67 -9.11
N LYS A 154 10.94 1.61 -9.50
CA LYS A 154 11.45 0.26 -9.39
C LYS A 154 12.81 0.26 -10.09
N ARG A 155 13.86 0.00 -9.32
CA ARG A 155 15.26 0.09 -9.78
C ARG A 155 15.89 -1.28 -9.87
N ASP A 156 15.19 -2.32 -9.44
CA ASP A 156 15.56 -3.72 -9.56
C ASP A 156 14.77 -4.38 -10.70
N PHE A 157 15.47 -4.94 -11.66
CA PHE A 157 14.89 -5.64 -12.81
C PHE A 157 15.59 -6.98 -13.03
N GLU A 158 14.95 -7.86 -13.79
CA GLU A 158 15.54 -9.15 -14.16
C GLU A 158 16.12 -9.09 -15.57
N VAL A 159 17.16 -9.88 -15.83
CA VAL A 159 17.68 -10.08 -17.20
C VAL A 159 16.54 -10.53 -18.12
N GLY A 160 16.40 -9.89 -19.28
CA GLY A 160 15.35 -10.12 -20.26
C GLY A 160 14.15 -9.18 -20.14
N THR A 161 14.02 -8.42 -19.04
CA THR A 161 12.90 -7.50 -18.84
C THR A 161 13.12 -6.19 -19.59
N SER A 162 12.08 -5.68 -20.25
CA SER A 162 12.03 -4.33 -20.80
C SER A 162 11.43 -3.35 -19.80
N PHE A 163 12.07 -2.21 -19.58
CA PHE A 163 11.63 -1.19 -18.63
C PHE A 163 12.07 0.22 -19.05
N THR A 164 11.38 1.23 -18.51
CA THR A 164 11.66 2.64 -18.76
C THR A 164 12.55 3.22 -17.67
N LEU A 165 13.62 3.90 -18.06
CA LEU A 165 14.47 4.64 -17.13
C LEU A 165 13.79 5.94 -16.71
N GLY A 166 13.79 6.24 -15.42
CA GLY A 166 13.21 7.46 -14.86
C GLY A 166 11.74 7.38 -14.51
N GLY A 167 11.10 6.22 -14.68
CA GLY A 167 9.66 6.07 -14.43
C GLY A 167 8.84 6.97 -15.35
N ASN A 168 7.85 7.68 -14.79
CA ASN A 168 7.01 8.65 -15.52
C ASN A 168 7.68 10.02 -15.64
N ALA A 169 8.97 10.07 -16.03
CA ALA A 169 9.65 11.32 -16.25
C ALA A 169 8.93 12.14 -17.36
N PRO A 170 8.68 13.45 -17.16
CA PRO A 170 8.02 14.29 -18.17
C PRO A 170 8.74 14.27 -19.52
N ALA A 171 7.98 14.44 -20.60
CA ALA A 171 8.53 14.58 -21.95
C ALA A 171 9.56 15.73 -22.02
N GLY A 172 10.74 15.48 -22.60
CA GLY A 172 11.84 16.44 -22.67
C GLY A 172 12.86 16.38 -21.53
N THR A 173 12.73 15.41 -20.62
CA THR A 173 13.75 15.13 -19.58
C THR A 173 15.04 14.63 -20.23
N ASP A 174 16.20 15.20 -19.88
CA ASP A 174 17.48 14.72 -20.38
C ASP A 174 17.88 13.45 -19.62
N ILE A 175 17.89 12.32 -20.32
CA ILE A 175 18.21 11.00 -19.77
C ILE A 175 19.36 10.40 -20.58
N SER A 176 20.46 10.11 -19.91
CA SER A 176 21.56 9.31 -20.46
C SER A 176 21.74 8.06 -19.61
N ALA A 177 22.11 6.95 -20.24
CA ALA A 177 22.33 5.70 -19.51
C ALA A 177 23.53 4.93 -20.07
N THR A 178 24.20 4.22 -19.18
CA THR A 178 25.33 3.34 -19.48
C THR A 178 25.06 1.94 -18.97
N ASP A 179 25.38 0.96 -19.79
CA ASP A 179 25.27 -0.47 -19.52
C ASP A 179 26.25 -0.89 -18.41
N VAL A 180 26.16 -2.15 -17.97
CA VAL A 180 27.03 -2.77 -16.96
C VAL A 180 28.52 -2.61 -17.28
N ASN A 181 28.87 -2.54 -18.57
CA ASN A 181 30.25 -2.35 -19.05
C ASN A 181 30.64 -0.88 -19.31
N GLY A 182 29.79 0.09 -18.92
CA GLY A 182 30.04 1.52 -19.13
C GLY A 182 29.82 2.01 -20.57
N LYS A 183 29.22 1.19 -21.44
CA LYS A 183 28.86 1.60 -22.81
C LYS A 183 27.53 2.36 -22.80
N PRO A 184 27.37 3.42 -23.59
CA PRO A 184 26.09 4.13 -23.69
C PRO A 184 24.99 3.18 -24.20
N LEU A 185 23.83 3.22 -23.55
CA LEU A 185 22.64 2.47 -23.96
C LEU A 185 21.81 3.32 -24.92
N GLU A 186 21.32 2.69 -25.98
CA GLU A 186 20.35 3.31 -26.88
C GLU A 186 18.93 3.01 -26.39
N PHE A 187 18.06 4.03 -26.45
CA PHE A 187 16.66 3.94 -26.06
C PHE A 187 15.80 3.45 -27.22
N VAL A 188 14.81 2.62 -26.91
CA VAL A 188 13.82 2.16 -27.89
C VAL A 188 12.62 3.10 -27.88
N GLY A 189 12.42 3.81 -28.99
CA GLY A 189 11.31 4.76 -29.16
C GLY A 189 11.44 6.03 -28.31
N ASP A 190 10.35 6.79 -28.20
CA ASP A 190 10.32 8.10 -27.51
C ASP A 190 10.26 8.00 -25.97
N GLY A 191 10.24 6.78 -25.42
CA GLY A 191 9.92 6.51 -24.02
C GLY A 191 11.07 5.96 -23.17
N TYR A 192 12.33 6.34 -23.45
CA TYR A 192 13.54 5.95 -22.69
C TYR A 192 13.60 4.47 -22.25
N SER A 193 13.07 3.59 -23.10
CA SER A 193 12.86 2.17 -22.77
C SER A 193 14.09 1.36 -23.17
N ILE A 194 14.55 0.50 -22.26
CA ILE A 194 15.67 -0.39 -22.48
C ILE A 194 15.30 -1.82 -22.13
N THR A 195 16.04 -2.79 -22.66
CA THR A 195 15.92 -4.21 -22.28
C THR A 195 17.19 -4.65 -21.57
N ALA A 196 17.04 -5.20 -20.37
CA ALA A 196 18.16 -5.68 -19.57
C ALA A 196 18.76 -6.93 -20.24
N ARG A 197 19.99 -6.88 -20.74
CA ARG A 197 20.63 -8.03 -21.40
C ARG A 197 21.66 -8.74 -20.54
N GLN A 198 22.21 -8.05 -19.56
CA GLN A 198 23.29 -8.55 -18.73
C GLN A 198 23.01 -8.23 -17.26
N PRO A 199 23.33 -9.16 -16.34
CA PRO A 199 23.22 -8.89 -14.92
C PRO A 199 24.30 -7.89 -14.47
N GLY A 200 23.97 -7.04 -13.51
CA GLY A 200 24.87 -6.00 -13.00
C GLY A 200 24.16 -4.67 -12.72
N PHE A 201 24.90 -3.57 -12.71
CA PHE A 201 24.34 -2.24 -12.45
C PHE A 201 24.34 -1.38 -13.72
N ILE A 202 23.18 -0.88 -14.11
CA ILE A 202 23.03 0.14 -15.15
C ILE A 202 23.03 1.50 -14.47
N LYS A 203 23.85 2.43 -14.97
CA LYS A 203 23.93 3.80 -14.43
C LYS A 203 23.24 4.75 -15.37
N ALA A 204 22.23 5.46 -14.89
CA ALA A 204 21.54 6.51 -15.62
C ALA A 204 21.79 7.87 -14.98
N THR A 205 21.76 8.93 -15.78
CA THR A 205 21.77 10.32 -15.32
C THR A 205 20.50 10.97 -15.83
N ILE A 206 19.65 11.44 -14.92
CA ILE A 206 18.34 12.06 -15.23
C ILE A 206 18.39 13.50 -14.74
N ASN A 207 18.33 14.48 -15.64
CA ASN A 207 18.49 15.90 -15.31
C ASN A 207 19.75 16.18 -14.45
N GLY A 208 20.87 15.51 -14.76
CA GLY A 208 22.12 15.64 -14.01
C GLY A 208 22.21 14.82 -12.72
N ASN A 209 21.13 14.16 -12.28
CA ASN A 209 21.13 13.32 -11.09
C ASN A 209 21.48 11.86 -11.43
N PRO A 210 22.57 11.29 -10.87
CA PRO A 210 22.94 9.91 -11.11
C PRO A 210 22.02 8.95 -10.36
N LEU A 211 21.57 7.91 -11.07
CA LEU A 211 20.67 6.86 -10.61
C LEU A 211 21.23 5.49 -11.02
N ASN A 212 21.14 4.52 -10.12
CA ASN A 212 21.58 3.15 -10.38
C ASN A 212 20.37 2.21 -10.45
N TYR A 213 20.41 1.32 -11.43
CA TYR A 213 19.45 0.24 -11.64
C TYR A 213 20.17 -1.10 -11.51
N SER A 214 19.62 -2.02 -10.73
CA SER A 214 20.15 -3.35 -10.47
C SER A 214 19.47 -4.37 -11.38
N ILE A 215 20.25 -5.12 -12.15
CA ILE A 215 19.78 -6.20 -13.01
C ILE A 215 20.19 -7.55 -12.41
N ASN A 216 19.19 -8.33 -12.00
CA ASN A 216 19.36 -9.61 -11.34
C ASN A 216 19.08 -10.80 -12.28
N VAL A 217 19.65 -11.96 -11.98
CA VAL A 217 19.29 -13.23 -12.64
C VAL A 217 18.17 -13.92 -11.86
N LEU A 218 17.26 -14.60 -12.57
CA LEU A 218 16.23 -15.43 -11.97
C LEU A 218 16.86 -16.56 -11.15
N ALA A 219 16.57 -16.63 -9.85
CA ALA A 219 17.11 -17.66 -8.96
C ALA A 219 16.79 -19.10 -9.41
N GLY A 220 15.71 -19.29 -10.18
CA GLY A 220 15.31 -20.57 -10.75
C GLY A 220 16.30 -21.16 -11.75
N GLU A 221 17.07 -20.33 -12.47
CA GLU A 221 18.09 -20.80 -13.43
C GLU A 221 19.30 -21.43 -12.75
N SER A 222 19.55 -21.07 -11.48
CA SER A 222 20.68 -21.56 -10.68
C SER A 222 20.37 -22.87 -9.93
N ASN A 223 19.16 -23.42 -10.08
CA ASN A 223 18.77 -24.67 -9.42
C ASN A 223 19.21 -25.90 -10.25
N LEU A 224 20.41 -26.42 -9.95
CA LEU A 224 20.99 -27.61 -10.58
C LEU A 224 20.49 -28.95 -10.01
N ALA A 225 19.37 -28.97 -9.26
CA ALA A 225 18.82 -30.22 -8.74
C ALA A 225 18.50 -31.18 -9.90
N LYS A 226 19.04 -32.42 -9.85
CA LYS A 226 18.79 -33.45 -10.86
C LYS A 226 17.29 -33.65 -11.04
N LYS A 227 16.78 -33.38 -12.24
CA LYS A 227 15.38 -33.65 -12.59
C LYS A 227 15.29 -35.00 -13.30
N PRO A 228 14.31 -35.85 -12.95
CA PRO A 228 14.10 -37.13 -13.62
C PRO A 228 13.74 -36.90 -15.10
N VAL A 229 14.33 -37.72 -15.99
CA VAL A 229 14.24 -37.61 -17.45
C VAL A 229 12.79 -37.69 -17.97
N SER A 230 11.89 -38.34 -17.23
CA SER A 230 10.46 -38.40 -17.53
C SER A 230 9.78 -37.02 -17.61
N ASN A 231 10.31 -36.00 -16.90
CA ASN A 231 9.77 -34.64 -16.90
C ASN A 231 10.38 -33.71 -17.96
N LEU A 232 11.43 -34.14 -18.69
CA LEU A 232 12.09 -33.31 -19.70
C LEU A 232 11.20 -33.08 -20.93
N TYR A 233 10.45 -34.09 -21.36
CA TYR A 233 9.59 -33.99 -22.53
C TYR A 233 8.45 -32.97 -22.35
N TYR A 234 7.86 -32.91 -21.15
CA TYR A 234 6.75 -32.01 -20.83
C TYR A 234 7.17 -30.53 -20.71
N ARG A 235 8.36 -30.23 -20.18
CA ARG A 235 8.82 -28.84 -20.00
C ARG A 235 9.32 -28.17 -21.28
N ILE A 236 9.79 -28.95 -22.26
CA ILE A 236 10.24 -28.42 -23.56
C ILE A 236 9.03 -28.04 -24.42
N ILE A 237 7.93 -28.78 -24.32
CA ILE A 237 6.72 -28.53 -25.12
C ILE A 237 5.87 -27.41 -24.51
N ASN A 238 5.79 -27.30 -23.18
CA ASN A 238 5.01 -26.25 -22.49
C ASN A 238 5.83 -25.55 -21.39
N PRO A 239 6.61 -24.51 -21.72
CA PRO A 239 7.47 -23.80 -20.76
C PRO A 239 6.69 -22.93 -19.75
N ASP A 240 5.49 -22.46 -20.08
CA ASP A 240 4.72 -21.49 -19.26
C ASP A 240 3.67 -22.13 -18.33
N THR A 241 3.49 -23.44 -18.40
CA THR A 241 2.58 -24.13 -17.49
C THR A 241 3.36 -24.80 -16.37
N SER A 242 3.10 -24.39 -15.13
CA SER A 242 3.38 -25.21 -13.95
C SER A 242 2.94 -26.65 -14.24
N PRO A 243 3.77 -27.67 -13.96
CA PRO A 243 3.39 -29.04 -14.23
C PRO A 243 2.03 -29.27 -13.56
N VAL A 244 1.05 -29.74 -14.34
CA VAL A 244 -0.24 -30.17 -13.81
C VAL A 244 0.07 -31.33 -12.87
N GLN A 245 0.32 -31.01 -11.60
CA GLN A 245 0.34 -32.00 -10.56
C GLN A 245 -1.08 -32.56 -10.52
N SER A 246 -1.20 -33.87 -10.70
CA SER A 246 -2.45 -34.59 -10.60
C SER A 246 -3.20 -34.14 -9.34
N LYS A 247 -4.49 -33.82 -9.47
CA LYS A 247 -5.38 -33.36 -8.38
C LYS A 247 -5.18 -34.13 -7.06
N GLN A 248 -4.85 -35.43 -7.13
CA GLN A 248 -4.54 -36.27 -5.96
C GLN A 248 -3.39 -35.73 -5.10
N VAL A 249 -2.27 -35.28 -5.68
CA VAL A 249 -1.09 -34.84 -4.93
C VAL A 249 -1.31 -33.45 -4.30
N GLN A 250 -2.03 -32.56 -4.98
CA GLN A 250 -2.43 -31.27 -4.40
C GLN A 250 -3.42 -31.45 -3.24
N THR A 251 -4.32 -32.44 -3.33
CA THR A 251 -5.28 -32.72 -2.25
C THR A 251 -4.54 -33.30 -1.03
N GLU A 252 -3.57 -34.19 -1.23
CA GLU A 252 -2.77 -34.75 -0.13
C GLU A 252 -1.90 -33.70 0.59
N GLN A 253 -1.31 -32.75 -0.14
CA GLN A 253 -0.54 -31.66 0.47
C GLN A 253 -1.44 -30.66 1.22
N LEU A 254 -2.61 -30.31 0.65
CA LEU A 254 -3.59 -29.47 1.34
C LEU A 254 -4.13 -30.16 2.61
N VAL A 255 -4.39 -31.46 2.54
CA VAL A 255 -4.85 -32.27 3.69
C VAL A 255 -3.77 -32.36 4.76
N ALA A 256 -2.49 -32.58 4.39
CA ALA A 256 -1.38 -32.61 5.34
C ALA A 256 -1.11 -31.25 6.02
N GLU A 257 -1.41 -30.14 5.34
CA GLU A 257 -1.26 -28.78 5.88
C GLU A 257 -2.46 -28.39 6.77
N LEU A 258 -3.67 -28.87 6.45
CA LEU A 258 -4.88 -28.76 7.28
C LEU A 258 -4.86 -29.68 8.52
N GLU A 259 -4.09 -30.77 8.53
CA GLU A 259 -3.97 -31.71 9.66
C GLU A 259 -3.06 -31.22 10.80
N ARG A 260 -2.24 -30.17 10.57
CA ARG A 260 -1.27 -29.70 11.56
C ARG A 260 -1.82 -29.01 12.82
N PRO A 261 -3.04 -28.42 12.89
CA PRO A 261 -3.57 -27.86 14.14
C PRO A 261 -4.46 -28.82 14.96
N GLN A 262 -4.78 -30.03 14.50
CA GLN A 262 -5.82 -30.86 15.15
C GLN A 262 -5.39 -31.61 16.43
N ARG A 263 -4.11 -31.59 16.81
CA ARG A 263 -3.61 -32.36 17.98
C ARG A 263 -3.95 -31.76 19.36
N ILE A 264 -4.27 -30.48 19.45
CA ILE A 264 -4.44 -29.79 20.76
C ILE A 264 -5.78 -30.12 21.42
N TRP A 265 -6.84 -30.33 20.64
CA TRP A 265 -8.19 -30.55 21.18
C TRP A 265 -8.32 -31.85 21.99
N TRP A 266 -7.55 -32.89 21.64
CA TRP A 266 -7.55 -34.15 22.38
C TRP A 266 -7.04 -33.98 23.82
N TRP A 267 -6.04 -33.11 24.03
CA TRP A 267 -5.54 -32.77 25.36
C TRP A 267 -6.56 -31.95 26.18
N VAL A 268 -7.30 -31.06 25.52
CA VAL A 268 -8.39 -30.30 26.15
C VAL A 268 -9.52 -31.24 26.62
N LEU A 269 -9.87 -32.23 25.79
CA LEU A 269 -10.87 -33.25 26.14
C LEU A 269 -10.44 -34.11 27.33
N CYS A 270 -9.18 -34.57 27.36
CA CYS A 270 -8.64 -35.33 28.48
C CYS A 270 -8.65 -34.51 29.78
N LEU A 271 -8.28 -33.23 29.72
CA LEU A 271 -8.29 -32.34 30.88
C LEU A 271 -9.72 -32.13 31.41
N ALA A 272 -10.70 -31.92 30.52
CA ALA A 272 -12.10 -31.80 30.91
C ALA A 272 -12.63 -33.08 31.57
N ALA A 273 -12.29 -34.26 31.05
CA ALA A 273 -12.68 -35.53 31.64
C ALA A 273 -12.08 -35.74 33.05
N ILE A 274 -10.82 -35.34 33.27
CA ILE A 274 -10.18 -35.41 34.59
C ILE A 274 -10.87 -34.46 35.58
N LEU A 275 -11.23 -33.25 35.15
CA LEU A 275 -11.96 -32.29 35.99
C LEU A 275 -13.32 -32.84 36.44
N ILE A 276 -14.07 -33.46 35.54
CA ILE A 276 -15.37 -34.08 35.86
C ILE A 276 -15.20 -35.22 36.86
N LEU A 277 -14.20 -36.09 36.67
CA LEU A 277 -13.92 -37.18 37.61
C LEU A 277 -13.47 -36.66 38.98
N ALA A 278 -12.66 -35.61 39.02
CA ALA A 278 -12.24 -34.97 40.26
C ALA A 278 -13.44 -34.37 41.01
N GLU A 279 -14.34 -33.70 40.30
CA GLU A 279 -15.55 -33.14 40.88
C GLU A 279 -16.46 -34.25 41.44
N ALA A 280 -16.64 -35.35 40.71
CA ALA A 280 -17.44 -36.49 41.17
C ALA A 280 -16.87 -37.14 42.44
N VAL A 281 -15.54 -37.26 42.55
CA VAL A 281 -14.88 -37.81 43.75
C VAL A 281 -15.00 -36.86 44.94
N ILE A 282 -14.86 -35.55 44.71
CA ILE A 282 -15.02 -34.54 45.76
C ILE A 282 -16.46 -34.52 46.26
N ALA A 283 -17.44 -34.49 45.35
CA ALA A 283 -18.87 -34.51 45.68
C ALA A 283 -19.27 -35.77 46.46
N ASN A 284 -18.68 -36.92 46.14
CA ASN A 284 -18.95 -38.16 46.85
C ASN A 284 -18.27 -38.24 48.24
N ARG A 285 -17.25 -37.43 48.51
CA ARG A 285 -16.57 -37.37 49.82
C ARG A 285 -17.18 -36.34 50.78
N THR A 286 -17.91 -35.34 50.29
CA THR A 286 -18.52 -34.29 51.12
C THR A 286 -19.96 -34.57 51.55
N TYR A 287 -20.54 -35.72 51.16
CA TYR A 287 -21.81 -36.20 51.71
C TYR A 287 -21.58 -37.17 52.88
N ARG A 288 -21.13 -36.64 54.02
CA ARG A 288 -21.20 -37.34 55.30
C ARG A 288 -21.24 -36.36 56.47
#